data_AF-A0A1N6G1N2-F1
#
_entry.id   AF-A0A1N6G1N2-F1
#
_cell.length_a   1.000
_cell.length_b   1.000
_cell.length_c   1.000
_cell.angle_alpha   90.00
_cell.angle_beta   90.00
_cell.angle_gamma   90.00
#
_symmetry.space_group_name_H-M   'P 1'
#
loop_
_entity.id
_entity.type
_entity.pdbx_description
1 polymer ?
#
loop_
_entity_poly.entity_id
_entity_poly.type
_entity_poly.pdbx_seq_one_letter_code
_entity_poly.pdbx_strand_id
1 'polypeptide(L)'
;MFKKPISIIICMLFIGSVSQPYAQTNYQRAPMLYQKIITGQKKFEDLSQHEKMLVILVDQSISASDENIGDYGFSLRDIEKKCEVYKYSDSYGDVECQGSSLRIIENKCEAYFPDPQNGGLECQGSDFKVVERKCSVNMYSESYGEIDC
;
A
#
# COMPACT_ATOMS: atom_id res chain seq x y z
N MET A 1 39.85 50.61 29.82
CA MET A 1 38.90 50.64 28.69
C MET A 1 37.63 49.91 29.11
N PHE A 2 36.56 50.65 29.29
CA PHE A 2 35.20 50.12 29.47
C PHE A 2 34.65 49.65 28.12
N LYS A 3 34.02 48.47 28.06
CA LYS A 3 32.80 48.22 27.27
C LYS A 3 32.06 47.00 27.81
N LYS A 4 30.74 47.17 27.86
CA LYS A 4 29.70 46.43 28.59
C LYS A 4 29.33 45.08 27.94
N PRO A 5 28.62 44.19 28.68
CA PRO A 5 28.06 42.94 28.20
C PRO A 5 26.82 43.17 27.32
N ILE A 6 26.58 42.33 26.31
CA ILE A 6 25.35 42.35 25.51
C ILE A 6 24.56 41.06 25.73
N SER A 7 23.37 41.30 26.27
CA SER A 7 22.11 40.55 26.35
C SER A 7 21.97 39.21 25.62
N ILE A 8 21.68 38.20 26.44
CA ILE A 8 20.48 37.33 26.40
C ILE A 8 19.53 37.60 25.22
N ILE A 9 19.44 36.65 24.28
CA ILE A 9 18.22 36.33 23.56
C ILE A 9 17.97 34.83 23.72
N ILE A 10 17.12 34.52 24.70
CA ILE A 10 16.47 33.22 24.87
C ILE A 10 15.50 33.08 23.70
N CYS A 11 15.87 32.34 22.66
CA CYS A 11 14.90 31.81 21.71
C CYS A 11 14.17 30.66 22.41
N MET A 12 13.06 30.98 23.08
CA MET A 12 12.03 29.99 23.37
C MET A 12 11.47 29.52 22.02
N LEU A 13 12.02 28.43 21.51
CA LEU A 13 11.36 27.62 20.50
C LEU A 13 10.08 27.08 21.14
N PHE A 14 8.97 27.78 20.89
CA PHE A 14 7.65 27.21 20.97
C PHE A 14 7.65 25.98 20.06
N ILE A 15 7.76 24.80 20.66
CA ILE A 15 7.44 23.54 20.02
C ILE A 15 5.91 23.57 19.89
N GLY A 16 5.43 24.25 18.85
CA GLY A 16 4.07 24.08 18.37
C GLY A 16 3.93 22.62 18.00
N SER A 17 3.12 21.90 18.79
CA SER A 17 2.67 20.56 18.47
C SER A 17 2.05 20.58 17.08
N VAL A 18 2.80 20.04 16.11
CA VAL A 18 2.34 19.84 14.74
C VAL A 18 1.13 18.91 14.83
N SER A 19 -0.07 19.48 14.70
CA SER A 19 -1.29 18.71 14.55
C SER A 19 -1.13 17.84 13.32
N GLN A 20 -0.89 16.54 13.51
CA GLN A 20 -0.85 15.60 12.39
C GLN A 20 -2.19 15.64 11.65
N PRO A 21 -2.19 15.69 10.32
CA PRO A 21 -3.43 15.70 9.55
C PRO A 21 -4.26 14.45 9.90
N TYR A 22 -5.56 14.66 10.10
CA TYR A 22 -6.53 13.64 10.51
C TYR A 22 -6.51 12.37 9.62
N ALA A 23 -6.17 12.52 8.34
CA ALA A 23 -6.02 11.40 7.40
C ALA A 23 -4.86 10.46 7.78
N GLN A 24 -3.74 11.00 8.28
CA GLN A 24 -2.53 10.25 8.60
C GLN A 24 -2.69 9.43 9.89
N THR A 25 -3.47 9.93 10.86
CA THR A 25 -3.77 9.22 12.10
C THR A 25 -4.73 8.04 11.88
N ASN A 26 -5.67 8.15 10.94
CA ASN A 26 -6.60 7.05 10.63
C ASN A 26 -5.91 5.86 9.92
N TYR A 27 -4.97 6.13 9.01
CA TYR A 27 -4.20 5.08 8.32
C TYR A 27 -3.40 4.19 9.27
N GLN A 28 -2.79 4.77 10.32
CA GLN A 28 -2.03 3.99 11.30
C GLN A 28 -2.94 3.30 12.34
N ARG A 29 -4.09 3.91 12.65
CA ARG A 29 -4.99 3.42 13.69
C ARG A 29 -5.86 2.25 13.23
N ALA A 30 -6.29 2.23 11.98
CA ALA A 30 -7.21 1.20 11.46
C ALA A 30 -6.61 -0.23 11.50
N PRO A 31 -5.36 -0.48 11.05
CA PRO A 31 -4.75 -1.82 11.12
C PRO A 31 -4.53 -2.29 12.56
N MET A 32 -4.08 -1.40 13.46
CA MET A 32 -3.93 -1.73 14.88
C MET A 32 -5.26 -2.09 15.54
N LEU A 33 -6.33 -1.37 15.19
CA LEU A 33 -7.65 -1.64 15.71
C LEU A 33 -8.19 -2.98 15.19
N TYR A 34 -8.04 -3.25 13.90
CA TYR A 34 -8.36 -4.52 13.27
C TYR A 34 -7.66 -5.68 13.98
N GLN A 35 -6.34 -5.56 14.22
CA GLN A 35 -5.55 -6.57 14.93
C GLN A 35 -6.11 -6.88 16.32
N LYS A 36 -6.54 -5.86 17.07
CA LYS A 36 -7.14 -6.05 18.39
C LYS A 36 -8.48 -6.80 18.34
N ILE A 37 -9.25 -6.62 17.26
CA ILE A 37 -10.50 -7.36 17.05
C ILE A 37 -10.21 -8.84 16.77
N ILE A 38 -9.37 -9.14 15.77
CA ILE A 38 -9.12 -10.54 15.37
C ILE A 38 -8.35 -11.34 16.44
N THR A 39 -7.57 -10.68 17.29
CA THR A 39 -6.88 -11.31 18.43
C THR A 39 -7.75 -11.40 19.69
N GLY A 40 -8.98 -10.90 19.65
CA GLY A 40 -9.92 -10.91 20.78
C GLY A 40 -9.57 -9.93 21.91
N GLN A 41 -8.57 -9.07 21.73
CA GLN A 41 -8.20 -8.03 22.70
C GLN A 41 -9.26 -6.93 22.84
N LYS A 42 -10.11 -6.76 21.82
CA LYS A 42 -11.25 -5.84 21.82
C LYS A 42 -12.41 -6.49 21.08
N LYS A 43 -13.64 -6.26 21.52
CA LYS A 43 -14.84 -6.73 20.81
C LYS A 43 -15.31 -5.70 19.80
N PHE A 44 -15.86 -6.15 18.67
CA PHE A 44 -16.30 -5.27 17.60
C PHE A 44 -17.50 -4.42 18.04
N GLU A 45 -18.36 -4.97 18.89
CA GLU A 45 -19.57 -4.31 19.40
C GLU A 45 -19.22 -3.06 20.23
N ASP A 46 -18.08 -3.11 20.92
CA ASP A 46 -17.55 -2.06 21.81
C ASP A 46 -16.91 -0.88 21.04
N LEU A 47 -16.87 -0.94 19.71
CA LEU A 47 -16.33 0.13 18.86
C LEU A 47 -17.35 1.24 18.61
N SER A 48 -16.85 2.48 18.46
CA SER A 48 -17.63 3.58 17.91
C SER A 48 -18.01 3.30 16.44
N GLN A 49 -19.04 3.97 15.91
CA GLN A 49 -19.46 3.76 14.51
C GLN A 49 -18.35 4.04 13.49
N HIS A 50 -17.55 5.08 13.74
CA HIS A 50 -16.40 5.39 12.90
C HIS A 50 -15.33 4.29 12.95
N GLU A 51 -15.02 3.79 14.14
CA GLU A 51 -14.07 2.68 14.33
C GLU A 51 -14.56 1.37 13.68
N LYS A 52 -15.87 1.08 13.75
CA LYS A 52 -16.48 -0.06 13.04
C LYS A 52 -16.28 0.07 11.55
N MET A 53 -16.53 1.25 10.99
CA MET A 53 -16.32 1.52 9.57
C MET A 53 -14.85 1.31 9.17
N LEU A 54 -13.90 1.81 9.97
CA LEU A 54 -12.47 1.59 9.71
C LEU A 54 -12.10 0.10 9.71
N VAL A 55 -12.59 -0.67 10.68
CA VAL A 55 -12.33 -2.12 10.77
C VAL A 55 -12.94 -2.84 9.57
N ILE A 56 -14.17 -2.50 9.17
CA ILE A 56 -14.82 -3.08 7.99
C ILE A 56 -14.04 -2.77 6.72
N LEU A 57 -13.55 -1.54 6.55
CA LEU A 57 -12.75 -1.16 5.38
C LEU A 57 -11.45 -1.97 5.29
N VAL A 58 -10.76 -2.15 6.41
CA VAL A 58 -9.54 -2.97 6.48
C VAL A 58 -9.86 -4.45 6.24
N ASP A 59 -10.95 -4.96 6.81
CA ASP A 59 -11.38 -6.35 6.59
C ASP A 59 -11.69 -6.62 5.12
N GLN A 60 -12.36 -5.67 4.45
CA GLN A 60 -12.67 -5.74 3.03
C GLN A 60 -11.42 -5.68 2.16
N SER A 61 -10.45 -4.81 2.49
CA SER A 61 -9.21 -4.73 1.73
C SER A 61 -8.40 -6.02 1.88
N ILE A 62 -8.22 -6.51 3.11
CA ILE A 62 -7.50 -7.77 3.36
C ILE A 62 -8.19 -8.95 2.67
N SER A 63 -9.52 -9.04 2.77
CA SER A 63 -10.29 -10.11 2.13
C SER A 63 -10.23 -10.04 0.60
N ALA A 64 -10.11 -8.85 0.03
CA ALA A 64 -9.89 -8.69 -1.40
C ALA A 64 -8.49 -9.19 -1.79
N SER A 65 -7.45 -8.85 -1.02
CA SER A 65 -6.07 -9.27 -1.28
C SER A 65 -5.83 -10.77 -0.99
N ASP A 66 -6.59 -11.39 -0.09
CA ASP A 66 -6.52 -12.84 0.21
C ASP A 66 -7.30 -13.71 -0.80
N GLU A 67 -7.92 -13.12 -1.82
CA GLU A 67 -8.56 -13.89 -2.91
C GLU A 67 -7.51 -14.71 -3.67
N ASN A 68 -7.66 -16.04 -3.64
CA ASN A 68 -6.81 -16.95 -4.40
C ASN A 68 -7.10 -16.81 -5.90
N ILE A 69 -6.04 -16.87 -6.70
CA ILE A 69 -6.17 -16.82 -8.16
C ILE A 69 -6.36 -18.25 -8.67
N GLY A 70 -7.59 -18.58 -9.07
CA GLY A 70 -7.96 -19.90 -9.59
C GLY A 70 -7.46 -21.04 -8.70
N ASP A 71 -6.86 -22.05 -9.32
CA ASP A 71 -6.27 -23.22 -8.64
C ASP A 71 -4.74 -23.09 -8.45
N TYR A 72 -4.17 -21.88 -8.57
CA TYR A 72 -2.71 -21.68 -8.61
C TYR A 72 -2.04 -21.60 -7.22
N GLY A 73 -2.82 -21.56 -6.14
CA GLY A 73 -2.30 -21.66 -4.77
C GLY A 73 -1.58 -20.41 -4.23
N PHE A 74 -1.80 -19.25 -4.84
CA PHE A 74 -1.34 -17.94 -4.37
C PHE A 74 -2.47 -16.90 -4.47
N SER A 75 -2.38 -15.83 -3.69
CA SER A 75 -3.38 -14.75 -3.66
C SER A 75 -2.89 -13.45 -4.29
N LEU A 76 -3.76 -12.45 -4.41
CA LEU A 76 -3.36 -11.09 -4.84
C LEU A 76 -2.31 -10.48 -3.90
N ARG A 77 -2.40 -10.75 -2.61
CA ARG A 77 -1.41 -10.33 -1.61
C ARG A 77 -0.03 -10.96 -1.83
N ASP A 78 0.04 -12.17 -2.37
CA ASP A 78 1.31 -12.76 -2.77
C ASP A 78 1.93 -11.98 -3.94
N ILE A 79 1.10 -11.50 -4.88
CA ILE A 79 1.55 -10.65 -5.99
C ILE A 79 2.07 -9.32 -5.47
N GLU A 80 1.31 -8.58 -4.66
CA GLU A 80 1.75 -7.29 -4.07
C GLU A 80 3.12 -7.39 -3.38
N LYS A 81 3.35 -8.49 -2.64
CA LYS A 81 4.54 -8.63 -1.80
C LYS A 81 5.76 -9.17 -2.50
N LYS A 82 5.57 -9.90 -3.59
CA LYS A 82 6.63 -10.69 -4.23
C LYS A 82 6.84 -10.32 -5.68
N CYS A 83 5.97 -9.51 -6.27
CA CYS A 83 6.10 -9.06 -7.64
C CYS A 83 6.35 -7.56 -7.69
N GLU A 84 7.14 -7.16 -8.66
CA GLU A 84 7.51 -5.79 -8.96
C GLU A 84 7.47 -5.61 -10.48
N VAL A 85 7.35 -4.37 -10.93
CA VAL A 85 7.28 -4.05 -12.36
C VAL A 85 8.59 -3.42 -12.80
N TYR A 86 9.17 -3.96 -13.86
CA TYR A 86 10.27 -3.34 -14.58
C TYR A 86 9.77 -2.65 -15.85
N LYS A 87 9.79 -1.31 -15.85
CA LYS A 87 9.39 -0.48 -16.98
C LYS A 87 10.56 -0.33 -17.96
N TYR A 88 10.46 -0.99 -19.11
CA TYR A 88 11.46 -0.91 -20.18
C TYR A 88 11.09 0.08 -21.30
N SER A 89 9.87 0.62 -21.31
CA SER A 89 9.44 1.64 -22.26
C SER A 89 8.48 2.65 -21.62
N ASP A 90 8.16 3.74 -22.32
CA ASP A 90 7.25 4.77 -21.81
C ASP A 90 5.84 4.24 -21.49
N SER A 91 5.41 3.18 -22.18
CA SER A 91 4.03 2.66 -22.09
C SER A 91 3.93 1.22 -21.59
N TYR A 92 5.04 0.49 -21.49
CA TYR A 92 5.05 -0.94 -21.16
C TYR A 92 6.17 -1.33 -20.20
N GLY A 93 5.89 -2.34 -19.38
CA GLY A 93 6.84 -2.99 -18.50
C GLY A 93 6.54 -4.46 -18.29
N ASP A 94 7.53 -5.20 -17.80
CA ASP A 94 7.41 -6.60 -17.44
C ASP A 94 7.09 -6.74 -15.95
N VAL A 95 6.37 -7.80 -15.59
CA VAL A 95 6.17 -8.19 -14.18
C VAL A 95 7.26 -9.20 -13.81
N GLU A 96 8.00 -8.91 -12.75
CA GLU A 96 9.03 -9.79 -12.20
C GLU A 96 8.61 -10.26 -10.80
N CYS A 97 8.61 -11.57 -10.55
CA CYS A 97 8.13 -12.14 -9.31
C CYS A 97 9.17 -13.02 -8.62
N GLN A 98 9.18 -12.96 -7.30
CA GLN A 98 10.00 -13.82 -6.47
C GLN A 98 9.27 -15.14 -6.17
N GLY A 99 9.88 -16.25 -6.58
CA GLY A 99 9.40 -17.60 -6.29
C GLY A 99 8.67 -18.27 -7.46
N SER A 100 8.92 -19.57 -7.63
CA SER A 100 8.52 -20.31 -8.83
C SER A 100 7.00 -20.41 -9.05
N SER A 101 6.18 -20.29 -8.01
CA SER A 101 4.71 -20.34 -8.11
C SER A 101 4.14 -19.11 -8.82
N LEU A 102 4.79 -17.95 -8.68
CA LEU A 102 4.34 -16.69 -9.26
C LEU A 102 4.88 -16.45 -10.68
N ARG A 103 5.74 -17.34 -11.17
CA ARG A 103 6.26 -17.27 -12.54
C ARG A 103 5.16 -17.27 -13.60
N ILE A 104 3.99 -17.82 -13.29
CA ILE A 104 2.84 -17.74 -14.20
C ILE A 104 2.35 -16.30 -14.39
N ILE A 105 2.46 -15.44 -13.36
CA ILE A 105 2.13 -14.01 -13.45
C ILE A 105 3.09 -13.30 -14.40
N GLU A 106 4.41 -13.50 -14.25
CA GLU A 106 5.42 -12.94 -15.17
C GLU A 106 5.14 -13.28 -16.65
N ASN A 107 4.71 -14.52 -16.90
CA ASN A 107 4.45 -14.99 -18.27
C ASN A 107 3.08 -14.56 -18.83
N LYS A 108 2.16 -14.15 -17.95
CA LYS A 108 0.76 -13.90 -18.33
C LYS A 108 0.38 -12.46 -18.24
N CYS A 109 1.09 -11.65 -17.45
CA CYS A 109 0.76 -10.26 -17.20
C CYS A 109 1.90 -9.35 -17.62
N GLU A 110 1.54 -8.24 -18.26
CA GLU A 110 2.42 -7.13 -18.57
C GLU A 110 1.88 -5.86 -17.91
N ALA A 111 2.74 -4.91 -17.62
CA ALA A 111 2.34 -3.61 -17.11
C ALA A 111 2.10 -2.63 -18.27
N TYR A 112 0.99 -1.90 -18.21
CA TYR A 112 0.65 -0.83 -19.15
C TYR A 112 0.54 0.51 -18.43
N PHE A 113 1.20 1.53 -18.98
CA PHE A 113 1.34 2.85 -18.37
C PHE A 113 0.64 3.92 -19.22
N PRO A 114 -0.61 4.33 -18.89
CA PRO A 114 -1.25 5.48 -19.50
C PRO A 114 -0.60 6.80 -19.07
N ASP A 115 0.09 6.81 -17.93
CA ASP A 115 0.90 7.92 -17.45
C ASP A 115 2.24 7.44 -16.86
N PRO A 116 3.24 8.32 -16.68
CA PRO A 116 4.57 7.90 -16.27
C PRO A 116 4.66 7.27 -14.88
N GLN A 117 3.72 7.56 -13.97
CA GLN A 117 3.79 7.18 -12.56
C GLN A 117 2.83 6.06 -12.16
N ASN A 118 1.71 5.93 -12.87
CA ASN A 118 0.68 4.95 -12.56
C ASN A 118 0.39 4.08 -13.78
N GLY A 119 0.24 2.78 -13.52
CA GLY A 119 -0.04 1.78 -14.53
C GLY A 119 -1.12 0.81 -14.08
N GLY A 120 -1.58 0.01 -15.04
CA GLY A 120 -2.39 -1.18 -14.79
C GLY A 120 -1.62 -2.44 -15.20
N LEU A 121 -2.19 -3.58 -14.89
CA LEU A 121 -1.74 -4.87 -15.41
C LEU A 121 -2.70 -5.34 -16.49
N GLU A 122 -2.15 -5.85 -17.59
CA GLU A 122 -2.89 -6.53 -18.65
C GLU A 122 -2.45 -7.98 -18.70
N CYS A 123 -3.40 -8.90 -18.48
CA CYS A 123 -3.16 -10.31 -18.29
C CYS A 123 -3.89 -11.19 -19.32
N GLN A 124 -3.22 -12.25 -19.73
CA GLN A 124 -3.79 -13.27 -20.61
C GLN A 124 -4.47 -14.38 -19.81
N GLY A 125 -5.72 -14.69 -20.16
CA GLY A 125 -6.51 -15.77 -19.54
C GLY A 125 -7.54 -15.26 -18.52
N SER A 126 -8.69 -15.93 -18.45
CA SER A 126 -9.82 -15.51 -17.61
C SER A 126 -9.49 -15.47 -16.12
N ASP A 127 -8.62 -16.37 -15.66
CA ASP A 127 -8.29 -16.53 -14.25
C ASP A 127 -7.51 -15.34 -13.72
N PHE A 128 -6.72 -14.68 -14.59
CA PHE A 128 -5.89 -13.52 -14.23
C PHE A 128 -6.62 -12.18 -14.43
N LYS A 129 -7.87 -12.19 -14.92
CA LYS A 129 -8.68 -10.96 -15.03
C LYS A 129 -8.98 -10.33 -13.68
N VAL A 130 -8.88 -11.08 -12.59
CA VAL A 130 -8.99 -10.50 -11.24
C VAL A 130 -7.80 -9.58 -10.93
N VAL A 131 -6.60 -9.91 -11.40
CA VAL A 131 -5.38 -9.11 -11.24
C VAL A 131 -5.55 -7.76 -11.95
N GLU A 132 -5.97 -7.76 -13.22
CA GLU A 132 -6.18 -6.52 -13.98
C GLU A 132 -7.20 -5.57 -13.33
N ARG A 133 -8.24 -6.13 -12.70
CA ARG A 133 -9.34 -5.35 -12.12
C ARG A 133 -9.04 -4.81 -10.74
N LYS A 134 -8.19 -5.50 -9.98
CA LYS A 134 -7.96 -5.21 -8.57
C LYS A 134 -6.58 -4.65 -8.28
N CYS A 135 -5.62 -4.88 -9.16
CA CYS A 135 -4.26 -4.41 -8.98
C CYS A 135 -3.98 -3.17 -9.84
N SER A 136 -3.08 -2.33 -9.34
CA SER A 136 -2.50 -1.19 -10.02
C SER A 136 -0.99 -1.19 -9.84
N VAL A 137 -0.29 -0.41 -10.66
CA VAL A 137 1.17 -0.27 -10.59
C VAL A 137 1.50 1.16 -10.22
N ASN A 138 2.34 1.34 -9.20
CA ASN A 138 2.83 2.65 -8.77
C ASN A 138 4.36 2.69 -8.86
N MET A 139 4.88 3.62 -9.66
CA MET A 139 6.33 3.75 -9.87
C MET A 139 6.99 4.47 -8.70
N TYR A 140 7.94 3.79 -8.03
CA TYR A 140 8.81 4.41 -7.01
C TYR A 140 10.15 4.88 -7.58
N SER A 141 10.47 4.51 -8.83
CA SER A 141 11.63 4.98 -9.58
C SER A 141 11.30 5.10 -11.07
N GLU A 142 12.24 5.58 -11.88
CA GLU A 142 12.03 5.72 -13.34
C GLU A 142 11.77 4.38 -14.04
N SER A 143 12.32 3.29 -13.52
CA SER A 143 12.27 1.96 -14.16
C SER A 143 11.59 0.89 -13.31
N TYR A 144 11.28 1.16 -12.04
CA TYR A 144 10.68 0.18 -11.14
C TYR A 144 9.44 0.70 -10.41
N GLY A 145 8.43 -0.16 -10.32
CA GLY A 145 7.19 0.09 -9.59
C GLY A 145 6.74 -1.10 -8.75
N GLU A 146 5.93 -0.79 -7.75
CA GLU A 146 5.26 -1.78 -6.91
C GLU A 146 3.86 -2.08 -7.46
N ILE A 147 3.36 -3.29 -7.19
CA ILE A 147 1.99 -3.68 -7.50
C ILE A 147 1.16 -3.54 -6.22
N ASP A 148 0.06 -2.81 -6.32
CA ASP A 148 -0.90 -2.59 -5.23
C ASP A 148 -2.25 -3.21 -5.61
N CYS A 149 -2.67 -4.22 -4.85
CA CYS A 149 -3.96 -4.91 -4.93
C CYS A 149 -4.67 -4.83 -3.56
#